data_AF-A0A957Y3L0-F1
#
_entry.id   AF-A0A957Y3L0-F1
#
_cell.length_a   1.000
_cell.length_b   1.000
_cell.length_c   1.000
_cell.angle_alpha   90.00
_cell.angle_beta   90.00
_cell.angle_gamma   90.00
#
_symmetry.space_group_name_H-M   'P 1'
#
loop_
_entity.id
_entity.type
_entity.pdbx_description
1 polymer ?
#
loop_
_entity_poly.entity_id
_entity_poly.type
_entity_poly.pdbx_seq_one_letter_code
_entity_poly.pdbx_strand_id
1 'polypeptide(L)'
;GALSETLVTMRAYGDAEIAAYVASGDPIDKAGAYAIQHREFAPAAAIDGCFSGVMGFPLADVAAVLRAVGVAVDGEIVAACEPFSGRCCASRKIEAPATFGK
;
A
#
# COMPACT_ATOMS: atom_id res chain seq x y z
N GLY A 1 -11.90 -1.67 16.19
CA GLY A 1 -10.46 -1.46 15.97
C GLY A 1 -10.29 -0.54 14.78
N ALA A 2 -9.17 0.16 14.68
CA ALA A 2 -8.85 0.86 13.44
C ALA A 2 -8.63 -0.19 12.33
N LEU A 3 -9.38 -0.08 11.24
CA LEU A 3 -9.23 -0.92 10.05
C LEU A 3 -8.61 -0.07 8.96
N SER A 4 -7.52 -0.55 8.36
CA SER A 4 -6.92 0.06 7.16
C SER A 4 -7.20 -0.88 6.00
N GLU A 5 -8.00 -0.41 5.05
CA GLU A 5 -8.33 -1.12 3.82
C GLU A 5 -7.77 -0.36 2.63
N THR A 6 -7.32 -1.08 1.61
CA THR A 6 -6.80 -0.47 0.39
C THR A 6 -7.20 -1.32 -0.80
N LEU A 7 -7.86 -0.68 -1.77
CA LEU A 7 -8.25 -1.32 -3.01
C LEU A 7 -7.08 -1.23 -4.01
N VAL A 8 -6.72 -2.37 -4.58
CA VAL A 8 -5.67 -2.48 -5.58
C VAL A 8 -6.28 -2.95 -6.89
N THR A 9 -6.25 -2.08 -7.89
CA THR A 9 -6.66 -2.44 -9.26
C THR A 9 -5.48 -3.07 -9.96
N MET A 10 -5.57 -4.35 -10.25
CA MET A 10 -4.54 -5.09 -10.99
C MET A 10 -4.50 -4.65 -12.45
N ARG A 11 -3.30 -4.53 -13.02
CA ARG A 11 -3.13 -4.28 -14.46
C ARG A 11 -3.51 -5.54 -15.26
N ALA A 12 -3.85 -5.36 -16.53
CA ALA A 12 -3.95 -6.48 -17.47
C ALA A 12 -2.52 -6.94 -17.84
N TYR A 13 -2.17 -8.17 -17.44
CA TYR A 13 -0.91 -8.82 -17.79
C TYR A 13 -1.12 -9.80 -18.94
N GLY A 14 -0.07 -10.05 -19.72
CA GLY A 14 -0.04 -11.18 -20.67
C GLY A 14 0.47 -12.46 -20.01
N ASP A 15 0.12 -13.61 -20.58
CA ASP A 15 0.52 -14.93 -20.03
C ASP A 15 2.04 -15.08 -19.90
N ALA A 16 2.82 -14.56 -20.86
CA ALA A 16 4.28 -14.60 -20.82
C ALA A 16 4.86 -13.78 -19.65
N GLU A 17 4.23 -12.65 -19.30
CA GLU A 17 4.64 -11.80 -18.20
C GLU A 17 4.34 -12.47 -16.85
N ILE A 18 3.14 -13.08 -16.72
CA ILE A 18 2.76 -13.87 -15.55
C ILE A 18 3.72 -15.04 -15.36
N ALA A 19 4.03 -15.79 -16.43
CA ALA A 19 4.95 -16.92 -16.37
C ALA A 19 6.36 -16.50 -15.92
N ALA A 20 6.88 -15.38 -16.43
CA ALA A 20 8.17 -14.84 -16.01
C ALA A 20 8.15 -14.43 -14.52
N TYR A 21 7.08 -13.78 -14.07
CA TYR A 21 6.95 -13.39 -12.66
C TYR A 21 6.85 -14.60 -11.72
N VAL A 22 6.08 -15.62 -12.09
CA VAL A 22 5.98 -16.88 -11.32
C VAL A 22 7.33 -17.60 -11.27
N ALA A 23 8.07 -17.62 -12.39
CA ALA A 23 9.39 -18.24 -12.46
C ALA A 23 10.45 -17.54 -11.57
N SER A 24 10.24 -16.27 -11.21
CA SER A 24 11.13 -15.56 -10.26
C SER A 24 11.08 -16.14 -8.84
N GLY A 25 10.02 -16.85 -8.48
CA GLY A 25 9.76 -17.34 -7.12
C GLY A 25 9.24 -16.26 -6.16
N ASP A 26 9.27 -14.98 -6.53
CA ASP A 26 8.77 -13.88 -5.71
C ASP A 26 7.29 -14.02 -5.27
N PRO A 27 6.34 -14.53 -6.07
CA PRO A 27 4.94 -14.58 -5.61
C PRO A 27 4.64 -15.62 -4.51
N ILE A 28 5.54 -16.59 -4.26
CA ILE A 28 5.23 -17.81 -3.48
C ILE A 28 4.90 -17.51 -2.02
N ASP A 29 5.55 -16.52 -1.42
CA ASP A 29 5.37 -16.16 -0.01
C ASP A 29 4.44 -14.96 0.20
N LYS A 30 3.72 -14.53 -0.85
CA LYS A 30 2.91 -13.30 -0.84
C LYS A 30 1.43 -13.61 -0.97
N ALA A 31 0.63 -13.03 -0.09
CA ALA A 31 -0.81 -13.12 -0.18
C ALA A 31 -1.29 -12.53 -1.53
N GLY A 32 -2.13 -13.27 -2.25
CA GLY A 32 -2.57 -12.89 -3.59
C GLY A 32 -1.51 -13.10 -4.70
N ALA A 33 -0.37 -13.71 -4.38
CA ALA A 33 0.70 -14.03 -5.31
C ALA A 33 1.26 -12.81 -6.07
N TYR A 34 1.42 -11.66 -5.37
CA TYR A 34 2.09 -10.48 -5.92
C TYR A 34 2.81 -9.65 -4.84
N ALA A 35 3.85 -8.92 -5.24
CA ALA A 35 4.47 -7.87 -4.42
C ALA A 35 4.20 -6.50 -5.03
N ILE A 36 3.53 -5.62 -4.28
CA ILE A 36 3.16 -4.28 -4.76
C ILE A 36 4.40 -3.43 -5.12
N GLN A 37 5.54 -3.69 -4.50
CA GLN A 37 6.82 -3.03 -4.74
C GLN A 37 7.67 -3.64 -5.87
N HIS A 38 7.21 -4.71 -6.52
CA HIS A 38 7.98 -5.38 -7.56
C HIS A 38 8.07 -4.50 -8.82
N ARG A 39 9.26 -3.93 -9.07
CA ARG A 39 9.46 -2.90 -10.11
C ARG A 39 9.27 -3.39 -11.53
N GLU A 40 9.69 -4.62 -11.83
CA GLU A 40 9.65 -5.15 -13.20
C GLU A 40 8.25 -5.63 -13.56
N PHE A 41 7.67 -6.51 -12.75
CA PHE A 41 6.27 -6.96 -12.91
C PHE A 41 5.24 -5.84 -12.77
N ALA A 42 5.46 -4.85 -11.88
CA ALA A 42 4.59 -3.69 -11.68
C ALA A 42 3.08 -4.06 -11.66
N PRO A 43 2.62 -4.77 -10.60
CA PRO A 43 1.33 -5.44 -10.64
C PRO A 43 0.14 -4.48 -10.71
N ALA A 44 0.16 -3.36 -9.98
CA ALA A 44 -1.02 -2.51 -9.88
C ALA A 44 -1.12 -1.48 -11.02
N ALA A 45 -2.32 -1.34 -11.58
CA ALA A 45 -2.69 -0.20 -12.42
C ALA A 45 -3.11 1.02 -11.57
N ALA A 46 -3.76 0.80 -10.43
CA ALA A 46 -4.16 1.85 -9.51
C ALA A 46 -4.23 1.34 -8.06
N ILE A 47 -4.11 2.27 -7.12
CA ILE A 47 -4.24 2.03 -5.67
C ILE A 47 -5.13 3.12 -5.10
N ASP A 48 -6.20 2.71 -4.43
CA ASP A 48 -7.07 3.58 -3.65
C ASP A 48 -6.98 3.23 -2.17
N GLY A 49 -6.30 4.08 -1.41
CA GLY A 49 -5.94 3.87 -0.02
C GLY A 49 -4.45 4.08 0.24
N CYS A 50 -3.88 3.23 1.11
CA CYS A 50 -2.52 3.40 1.63
C CYS A 50 -1.55 2.34 1.08
N PHE A 51 -0.56 2.78 0.30
CA PHE A 51 0.50 1.88 -0.22
C PHE A 51 1.26 1.14 0.88
N SER A 52 1.62 1.82 1.97
CA SER A 52 2.27 1.15 3.10
C SER A 52 1.34 0.19 3.84
N GLY A 53 0.02 0.41 3.78
CA GLY A 53 -0.98 -0.57 4.18
C GLY A 53 -0.93 -1.85 3.34
N VAL A 54 -0.82 -1.73 2.01
CA VAL A 54 -0.64 -2.89 1.09
C VAL A 54 0.67 -3.61 1.35
N MET A 55 1.75 -2.88 1.67
CA MET A 55 3.03 -3.49 2.10
C MET A 55 2.91 -4.24 3.45
N GLY A 56 1.82 -4.04 4.20
CA GLY A 56 1.54 -4.71 5.47
C GLY A 56 1.70 -3.86 6.73
N PHE A 57 2.07 -2.57 6.60
CA PHE A 57 2.23 -1.68 7.75
C PHE A 57 1.73 -0.25 7.46
N PRO A 58 0.44 0.05 7.72
CA PRO A 58 -0.15 1.36 7.49
C PRO A 58 0.32 2.38 8.53
N LEU A 59 1.53 2.93 8.32
CA LEU A 59 2.25 3.75 9.30
C LEU A 59 1.44 4.94 9.84
N ALA A 60 0.61 5.57 8.99
CA ALA A 60 -0.25 6.68 9.38
C ALA A 60 -1.34 6.26 10.39
N ASP A 61 -2.03 5.15 10.09
CA ASP A 61 -3.09 4.60 10.94
C ASP A 61 -2.51 4.06 12.25
N VAL A 62 -1.37 3.37 12.18
CA VAL A 62 -0.65 2.89 13.38
C VAL A 62 -0.24 4.07 14.26
N ALA A 63 0.34 5.14 13.69
CA ALA A 63 0.71 6.33 14.44
C ALA A 63 -0.51 7.00 15.11
N ALA A 64 -1.65 7.06 14.43
CA ALA A 64 -2.89 7.59 14.98
C ALA A 64 -3.39 6.75 16.17
N VAL A 65 -3.37 5.41 16.05
CA VAL A 65 -3.76 4.49 17.13
C VAL A 65 -2.83 4.60 18.32
N LEU A 66 -1.51 4.61 18.10
CA LEU A 66 -0.51 4.75 19.17
C LEU A 66 -0.71 6.04 19.96
N ARG A 67 -0.91 7.17 19.27
CA ARG A 67 -1.21 8.46 19.91
C ARG A 67 -2.53 8.41 20.70
N ALA A 68 -3.55 7.75 20.17
CA ALA A 68 -4.84 7.61 20.85
C ALA A 68 -4.77 6.81 22.16
N VAL A 69 -3.78 5.91 22.29
CA VAL A 69 -3.52 5.16 23.54
C VAL A 69 -2.41 5.78 24.40
N GLY A 70 -2.00 7.02 24.10
CA GLY A 70 -1.02 7.77 24.90
C GLY A 70 0.43 7.39 24.64
N VAL A 71 0.73 6.63 23.58
CA VAL A 71 2.10 6.35 23.16
C VAL A 71 2.60 7.49 22.27
N ALA A 72 3.71 8.10 22.66
CA ALA A 72 4.37 9.11 21.86
C ALA A 72 4.91 8.49 20.55
N VAL A 73 4.65 9.17 19.44
CA VAL A 73 5.18 8.79 18.12
C VAL A 73 6.01 9.97 17.63
N ASP A 74 7.32 9.86 17.86
CA ASP A 74 8.31 10.86 17.49
C ASP A 74 8.68 10.69 16.00
N GLY A 75 8.73 11.80 15.26
CA GLY A 75 9.10 11.82 13.84
C GLY A 75 7.95 12.15 12.88
N GLU A 76 8.32 12.59 11.68
CA GLU A 76 7.37 12.85 10.59
C GLU A 76 7.04 11.59 9.81
N ILE A 77 5.77 11.17 9.87
CA ILE A 77 5.26 9.97 9.19
C ILE A 77 5.51 10.02 7.68
N VAL A 78 5.37 11.20 7.07
CA VAL A 78 5.61 11.39 5.64
C VAL A 78 7.08 11.11 5.31
N ALA A 79 8.01 11.74 6.04
CA ALA A 79 9.44 11.54 5.85
C ALA A 79 9.88 10.08 6.08
N ALA A 80 9.23 9.36 6.99
CA ALA A 80 9.52 7.95 7.24
C ALA A 80 8.97 7.00 6.16
N CYS A 81 7.86 7.35 5.51
CA CYS A 81 7.13 6.46 4.60
C CYS A 81 7.52 6.65 3.13
N GLU A 82 7.71 7.90 2.69
CA GLU A 82 7.99 8.25 1.28
C GLU A 82 9.17 7.49 0.65
N PRO A 83 10.31 7.27 1.33
CA PRO A 83 11.44 6.55 0.74
C PRO A 83 11.11 5.13 0.27
N PHE A 84 10.10 4.50 0.88
CA PHE A 84 9.71 3.12 0.59
C PHE A 84 8.49 3.04 -0.33
N SER A 85 7.54 3.97 -0.18
CA SER A 85 6.28 3.92 -0.92
C SER A 85 6.25 4.83 -2.15
N GLY A 86 7.23 5.74 -2.33
CA GLY A 86 7.24 6.79 -3.35
C GLY A 86 6.18 7.88 -3.16
N ARG A 87 5.12 7.60 -2.39
CA ARG A 87 4.08 8.53 -1.95
C ARG A 87 3.49 8.04 -0.62
N CYS A 88 3.61 8.81 0.44
CA CYS A 88 3.02 8.45 1.73
C CYS A 88 1.51 8.65 1.72
N CYS A 89 0.73 7.74 2.32
CA CYS A 89 -0.71 7.95 2.45
C CYS A 89 -1.07 9.08 3.43
N ALA A 90 -0.17 9.43 4.36
CA ALA A 90 -0.32 10.59 5.25
C ALA A 90 -0.06 11.94 4.55
N SER A 91 0.52 11.96 3.34
CA SER A 91 0.69 13.22 2.58
C SER A 91 -0.58 13.63 1.82
N ARG A 92 -1.59 12.76 1.75
CA ARG A 92 -2.94 13.17 1.38
C ARG A 92 -3.52 13.94 2.58
N LYS A 93 -3.87 15.21 2.39
CA LYS A 93 -4.83 15.85 3.31
C LYS A 93 -6.04 14.92 3.40
N ILE A 94 -6.57 14.70 4.61
CA ILE A 94 -7.82 13.96 4.83
C ILE A 94 -8.93 14.75 4.13
N GLU A 95 -9.11 14.51 2.84
CA GLU A 95 -10.35 14.85 2.15
C GLU A 95 -11.23 13.61 2.29
N ALA A 96 -12.44 13.83 2.80
CA ALA A 96 -13.49 12.84 2.98
C ALA A 96 -13.56 11.87 1.79
N PRO A 97 -14.00 10.61 1.99
CA PRO A 97 -14.08 9.63 0.92
C PRO A 97 -14.71 10.29 -0.30
N ALA A 98 -13.96 10.30 -1.41
CA ALA A 98 -14.46 10.79 -2.67
C ALA A 98 -15.67 9.91 -3.01
N THR A 99 -16.86 10.43 -2.76
CA THR A 99 -18.09 9.90 -3.32
C THR A 99 -17.94 10.01 -4.83
N PHE A 100 -17.61 8.91 -5.51
CA PHE A 100 -17.77 8.85 -6.94
C PHE A 100 -19.22 8.47 -7.24
N GLY A 101 -19.90 9.38 -7.93
CA GLY A 101 -21.35 9.36 -8.11
C GLY A 101 -21.84 8.45 -9.22
N LYS A 102 -23.13 8.12 -9.06
CA LYS A 102 -24.14 7.61 -10.01
C LYS A 102 -23.99 6.18 -10.52
#